data_AF-A0A4S0JRS4-F1
#
_entry.id   AF-A0A4S0JRS4-F1
#
_cell.length_a   1.000
_cell.length_b   1.000
_cell.length_c   1.000
_cell.angle_alpha   90.00
_cell.angle_beta   90.00
_cell.angle_gamma   90.00
#
_symmetry.space_group_name_H-M   'P 1'
#
loop_
_entity.id
_entity.type
_entity.pdbx_description
1 polymer ?
#
loop_
_entity_poly.entity_id
_entity_poly.type
_entity_poly.pdbx_seq_one_letter_code
_entity_poly.pdbx_strand_id
1 'polypeptide(L)'
;YELGRVFRNGEAGGRHNPEFTMLEWYRVGWDHHRLVQETAELVGQALALVGHRATLRVLSYRELFQQHVGVDPFEADEAALRAALGDVHIDPVGLTRDDWLDLLMTHRIQPQFDDAV
;
A
#
# COMPACT_ATOMS: atom_id res chain seq x y z
N TYR A 1 19.89 12.18 -1.22
CA TYR A 1 19.16 10.99 -1.63
C TYR A 1 20.15 9.85 -1.68
N GLU A 2 19.67 8.62 -1.58
CA GLU A 2 20.47 7.40 -1.65
C GLU A 2 19.77 6.40 -2.56
N LEU A 3 20.51 5.82 -3.50
CA LEU A 3 20.08 4.68 -4.31
C LEU A 3 21.03 3.53 -4.01
N GLY A 4 20.55 2.55 -3.25
CA GLY A 4 21.43 1.61 -2.57
C GLY A 4 20.86 0.21 -2.45
N ARG A 5 21.74 -0.72 -2.06
CA ARG A 5 21.38 -2.09 -1.72
C ARG A 5 20.82 -2.14 -0.31
N VAL A 6 19.61 -2.65 -0.16
CA VAL A 6 19.02 -2.94 1.15
C VAL A 6 18.75 -4.43 1.31
N PHE A 7 18.80 -4.88 2.56
CA PHE A 7 18.75 -6.29 2.93
C PHE A 7 17.65 -6.54 3.95
N ARG A 8 16.76 -7.49 3.68
CA ARG A 8 15.69 -7.92 4.60
C ARG A 8 15.72 -9.43 4.75
N ASN A 9 15.83 -9.90 5.99
CA ASN A 9 15.89 -11.32 6.29
C ASN A 9 14.47 -11.91 6.36
N GLY A 10 14.17 -12.93 5.56
CA GLY A 10 12.90 -13.66 5.60
C GLY A 10 11.88 -13.34 4.49
N GLU A 11 12.14 -12.34 3.65
CA GLU A 11 11.25 -11.95 2.54
C GLU A 11 11.75 -12.53 1.20
N ALA A 12 11.35 -13.77 0.88
CA ALA A 12 11.66 -14.41 -0.41
C ALA A 12 10.37 -14.91 -1.10
N GLY A 13 10.12 -14.44 -2.32
CA GLY A 13 8.91 -14.79 -3.08
C GLY A 13 8.86 -14.09 -4.43
N GLY A 14 7.76 -14.26 -5.19
CA GLY A 14 7.66 -13.73 -6.56
C GLY A 14 7.85 -12.22 -6.72
N ARG A 15 7.65 -11.44 -5.65
CA ARG A 15 7.89 -9.99 -5.58
C ARG A 15 8.91 -9.59 -4.50
N HIS A 16 9.59 -10.55 -3.87
CA HIS A 16 10.49 -10.32 -2.73
C HIS A 16 11.84 -10.99 -2.95
N ASN A 17 12.90 -10.18 -2.91
CA ASN A 17 14.29 -10.66 -2.90
C ASN A 17 14.94 -10.18 -1.60
N PRO A 18 15.68 -11.03 -0.86
CA PRO A 18 16.37 -10.61 0.38
C PRO A 18 17.32 -9.43 0.21
N GLU A 19 17.78 -9.18 -1.02
CA GLU A 19 18.57 -8.02 -1.42
C GLU A 19 17.87 -7.28 -2.59
N PHE A 20 17.39 -6.04 -2.38
CA PHE A 20 16.71 -5.23 -3.42
C PHE A 20 17.11 -3.75 -3.41
N THR A 21 17.00 -3.06 -4.56
CA THR A 21 17.55 -1.70 -4.70
C THR A 21 16.46 -0.75 -4.25
N MET A 22 16.79 0.17 -3.34
CA MET A 22 15.84 1.16 -2.85
C MET A 22 16.37 2.56 -3.08
N LEU A 23 15.46 3.46 -3.48
CA LEU A 23 15.70 4.89 -3.56
C LEU A 23 15.05 5.55 -2.33
N GLU A 24 15.85 6.25 -1.52
CA GLU A 24 15.38 7.02 -0.38
C GLU A 24 15.85 8.48 -0.48
N TRP A 25 14.99 9.43 -0.13
CA TRP A 25 15.34 10.84 -0.07
C TRP A 25 14.48 11.60 0.94
N TYR A 26 15.01 12.74 1.39
CA TYR A 26 14.39 13.57 2.42
C TYR A 26 14.27 15.00 1.93
N ARG A 27 13.16 15.65 2.28
CA ARG A 27 12.91 17.07 2.02
C ARG A 27 12.60 17.77 3.35
N VAL A 28 13.54 18.57 3.84
CA VAL A 28 13.39 19.31 5.09
C VAL A 28 12.28 20.36 4.93
N GLY A 29 11.34 20.39 5.88
CA GLY A 29 10.23 21.34 5.89
C GLY A 29 9.12 21.04 4.89
N TRP A 30 9.13 19.88 4.24
CA TRP A 30 8.02 19.42 3.40
C TRP A 30 7.08 18.53 4.20
N ASP A 31 5.79 18.61 3.90
CA ASP A 31 4.81 17.64 4.36
C ASP A 31 4.71 16.45 3.38
N HIS A 32 3.96 15.44 3.81
CA HIS A 32 3.75 14.23 3.00
C HIS A 32 2.93 14.51 1.72
N HIS A 33 2.07 15.52 1.69
CA HIS A 33 1.29 15.85 0.48
C HIS A 33 2.20 16.34 -0.65
N ARG A 34 3.19 17.20 -0.34
CA ARG A 34 4.21 17.60 -1.32
C ARG A 34 5.08 16.43 -1.75
N LEU A 35 5.46 15.56 -0.81
CA LEU A 35 6.24 14.35 -1.12
C LEU A 35 5.46 13.37 -2.02
N VAL A 36 4.14 13.23 -1.85
CA VAL A 36 3.29 12.42 -2.74
C VAL A 36 3.37 12.93 -4.18
N GLN A 37 3.29 14.26 -4.39
CA GLN A 37 3.38 14.84 -5.73
C GLN A 37 4.75 14.59 -6.37
N GLU A 38 5.84 14.88 -5.64
CA GLU A 38 7.21 14.62 -6.13
C GLU A 38 7.44 13.14 -6.45
N THR A 39 6.92 12.24 -5.61
CA THR A 39 7.03 10.79 -5.82
C THR A 39 6.27 10.36 -7.07
N ALA A 40 5.05 10.86 -7.27
CA ALA A 40 4.26 10.56 -8.46
C ALA A 40 4.90 11.11 -9.75
N GLU A 41 5.47 12.31 -9.70
CA GLU A 41 6.23 12.89 -10.82
C GLU A 41 7.44 12.03 -11.18
N LEU A 42 8.23 11.59 -10.19
CA LEU A 42 9.37 10.72 -10.39
C LEU A 42 8.96 9.38 -11.03
N VAL A 43 7.94 8.72 -10.49
CA VAL A 43 7.41 7.46 -11.04
C VAL A 43 6.87 7.67 -12.47
N GLY A 44 6.16 8.77 -12.71
CA GLY A 44 5.64 9.11 -14.05
C GLY A 44 6.76 9.30 -15.08
N GLN A 45 7.86 9.97 -14.69
CA GLN A 45 9.04 10.11 -15.55
C GLN A 45 9.71 8.76 -15.83
N ALA A 46 9.83 7.90 -14.82
CA ALA A 46 10.40 6.56 -14.98
C ALA A 46 9.53 5.67 -15.91
N LEU A 47 8.21 5.72 -15.76
CA LEU A 47 7.28 5.01 -16.65
C LEU A 47 7.37 5.50 -18.10
N ALA A 48 7.53 6.82 -18.30
CA ALA A 48 7.66 7.39 -19.63
C ALA A 48 8.91 6.88 -20.39
N LEU A 49 10.01 6.59 -19.67
CA LEU A 49 11.23 6.01 -20.26
C LEU A 49 11.00 4.63 -20.88
N VAL A 50 9.98 3.91 -20.41
CA VAL A 50 9.59 2.57 -20.90
C VAL A 50 8.28 2.60 -21.69
N GLY A 51 7.82 3.78 -22.12
CA GLY A 51 6.62 3.92 -22.96
C GLY A 51 5.29 3.76 -22.22
N HIS A 52 5.31 3.76 -20.88
CA HIS A 52 4.11 3.66 -20.05
C HIS A 52 3.68 5.04 -19.52
N ARG A 53 2.39 5.13 -19.16
CA ARG A 53 1.80 6.29 -18.48
C ARG A 53 0.90 5.79 -17.36
N ALA A 54 0.69 6.61 -16.35
CA ALA A 54 -0.24 6.32 -15.27
C ALA A 54 -0.97 7.60 -14.87
N THR A 55 -2.18 7.46 -14.32
CA THR A 55 -2.93 8.56 -13.73
C THR A 55 -2.82 8.48 -12.21
N LEU A 56 -2.44 9.58 -11.57
CA LEU A 56 -2.39 9.65 -10.11
C LEU A 56 -3.81 9.79 -9.53
N ARG A 57 -4.18 8.86 -8.65
CA ARG A 57 -5.34 9.00 -7.76
C ARG A 57 -4.82 9.15 -6.32
N VAL A 58 -5.27 10.19 -5.64
CA VAL A 58 -4.94 10.45 -4.23
C VAL A 58 -6.20 10.24 -3.40
N LEU A 59 -6.13 9.32 -2.44
CA LEU A 59 -7.22 8.99 -1.52
C LEU A 59 -6.64 8.91 -0.11
N SER A 60 -7.41 9.33 0.88
CA SER A 60 -7.08 9.05 2.28
C SER A 60 -7.31 7.57 2.60
N TYR A 61 -6.65 7.10 3.65
CA TYR A 61 -6.85 5.74 4.16
C TYR A 61 -8.32 5.47 4.54
N ARG A 62 -9.01 6.46 5.14
CA ARG A 62 -10.43 6.37 5.48
C ARG A 62 -11.31 6.19 4.24
N GLU A 63 -11.12 7.05 3.24
CA GLU A 63 -11.89 7.00 1.99
C GLU A 63 -11.66 5.66 1.26
N LEU A 64 -10.41 5.19 1.23
CA LEU A 64 -10.06 3.93 0.58
C LEU A 64 -10.84 2.75 1.19
N PHE A 65 -10.86 2.64 2.51
CA PHE A 65 -11.62 1.59 3.21
C PHE A 65 -13.12 1.74 3.03
N GLN A 66 -13.66 2.94 3.20
CA GLN A 66 -15.10 3.18 3.04
C GLN A 66 -15.57 2.85 1.62
N GLN A 67 -14.77 3.16 0.59
CA GLN A 67 -15.10 2.88 -0.80
C GLN A 67 -15.06 1.39 -1.15
N HIS A 68 -14.09 0.63 -0.63
CA HIS A 68 -13.84 -0.75 -1.09
C HIS A 68 -14.43 -1.82 -0.18
N VAL A 69 -14.56 -1.55 1.11
CA VAL A 69 -15.01 -2.53 2.11
C VAL A 69 -16.13 -2.01 3.02
N GLY A 70 -16.55 -0.75 2.86
CA GLY A 70 -17.70 -0.18 3.55
C GLY A 70 -17.54 0.04 5.05
N VAL A 71 -16.32 -0.10 5.59
CA VAL A 71 -16.00 0.14 7.00
C VAL A 71 -15.10 1.36 7.17
N ASP A 72 -15.23 2.03 8.31
CA ASP A 72 -14.28 3.09 8.69
C ASP A 72 -13.13 2.46 9.50
N PRO A 73 -11.88 2.52 9.03
CA PRO A 73 -10.77 1.83 9.67
C PRO A 73 -10.40 2.43 11.03
N PHE A 74 -10.88 3.64 11.34
CA PHE A 74 -10.62 4.30 12.63
C PHE A 74 -11.72 4.02 13.67
N GLU A 75 -12.92 3.62 13.24
CA GLU A 75 -14.08 3.48 14.13
C GLU A 75 -14.62 2.04 14.23
N ALA A 76 -14.48 1.24 13.16
CA ALA A 76 -15.02 -0.12 13.12
C ALA A 76 -14.38 -0.99 14.20
N ASP A 77 -15.14 -1.81 14.92
CA ASP A 77 -14.57 -2.77 15.86
C ASP A 77 -13.97 -3.99 15.14
N GLU A 78 -13.28 -4.86 15.87
CA GLU A 78 -12.66 -6.06 15.29
C GLU A 78 -13.70 -6.99 14.62
N ALA A 79 -14.90 -7.10 15.19
CA ALA A 79 -15.97 -7.89 14.61
C ALA A 79 -16.38 -7.37 13.23
N ALA A 80 -16.51 -6.06 13.06
CA ALA A 80 -16.80 -5.43 11.78
C ALA A 80 -15.64 -5.60 10.78
N LEU A 81 -14.38 -5.48 11.21
CA LEU A 81 -13.21 -5.70 10.35
C LEU A 81 -13.15 -7.15 9.85
N ARG A 82 -13.36 -8.11 10.75
CA ARG A 82 -13.40 -9.54 10.41
C ARG A 82 -14.58 -9.86 9.48
N ALA A 83 -15.75 -9.27 9.71
CA ALA A 83 -16.90 -9.44 8.84
C ALA A 83 -16.63 -8.89 7.43
N ALA A 84 -15.95 -7.75 7.32
CA ALA A 84 -15.55 -7.16 6.04
C ALA A 84 -14.52 -8.02 5.28
N LEU A 85 -13.78 -8.89 5.97
CA LEU A 85 -12.86 -9.82 5.33
C LEU A 85 -13.59 -10.95 4.58
N GLY A 86 -14.89 -11.18 4.81
CA GLY A 86 -15.77 -12.03 4.00
C GLY A 86 -15.36 -13.50 3.91
N ASP A 87 -15.25 -14.05 2.70
CA ASP A 87 -14.93 -15.46 2.42
C ASP A 87 -13.46 -15.87 2.65
N VAL A 88 -12.58 -14.94 3.01
CA VAL A 88 -11.19 -15.24 3.34
C VAL A 88 -11.10 -15.74 4.77
N HIS A 89 -10.75 -17.01 4.94
CA HIS A 89 -10.68 -17.67 6.23
C HIS A 89 -9.25 -17.58 6.80
N ILE A 90 -9.09 -16.84 7.89
CA ILE A 90 -7.84 -16.69 8.63
C ILE A 90 -8.08 -17.13 10.08
N ASP A 91 -7.12 -17.85 10.67
CA ASP A 91 -7.12 -18.15 12.10
C ASP A 91 -6.90 -16.84 12.88
N PRO A 92 -7.88 -16.38 13.68
CA PRO A 92 -7.77 -15.11 14.39
C PRO A 92 -6.75 -15.15 15.55
N VAL A 93 -6.22 -16.32 15.92
CA VAL A 93 -5.34 -16.46 17.08
C VAL A 93 -4.07 -15.63 16.91
N GLY A 94 -3.89 -14.67 17.82
CA GLY A 94 -2.71 -13.80 17.87
C GLY A 94 -2.78 -12.58 16.95
N LEU A 95 -3.86 -12.42 16.18
CA LEU A 95 -4.05 -11.23 15.36
C LEU A 95 -4.44 -10.02 16.21
N THR A 96 -3.87 -8.88 15.84
CA THR A 96 -4.22 -7.56 16.36
C THR A 96 -5.15 -6.85 15.38
N ARG A 97 -5.66 -5.68 15.80
CA ARG A 97 -6.43 -4.79 14.92
C ARG A 97 -5.68 -4.45 13.63
N ASP A 98 -4.39 -4.14 13.74
CA ASP A 98 -3.59 -3.72 12.60
C ASP A 98 -3.42 -4.86 11.60
N ASP A 99 -3.30 -6.11 12.09
CA ASP A 99 -3.26 -7.28 11.22
C ASP A 99 -4.57 -7.45 10.42
N TRP A 100 -5.73 -7.18 11.03
CA TRP A 100 -7.01 -7.20 10.32
C TRP A 100 -7.10 -6.11 9.24
N LEU A 101 -6.60 -4.92 9.54
CA LEU A 101 -6.55 -3.83 8.57
C LEU A 101 -5.61 -4.17 7.39
N ASP A 102 -4.46 -4.79 7.66
CA ASP A 102 -3.53 -5.27 6.64
C ASP A 102 -4.13 -6.41 5.80
N LEU A 103 -4.87 -7.32 6.42
CA LEU A 103 -5.59 -8.38 5.71
C LEU A 103 -6.65 -7.80 4.77
N LEU A 104 -7.43 -6.81 5.22
CA LEU A 104 -8.39 -6.11 4.37
C LEU A 104 -7.69 -5.37 3.22
N MET A 105 -6.58 -4.69 3.50
CA MET A 105 -5.79 -4.01 2.46
C MET A 105 -5.31 -4.99 1.39
N THR A 106 -4.73 -6.12 1.78
CA THR A 106 -4.10 -7.08 0.86
C THR A 106 -5.08 -7.98 0.14
N HIS A 107 -6.19 -8.37 0.77
CA HIS A 107 -7.13 -9.36 0.22
C HIS A 107 -8.41 -8.73 -0.37
N ARG A 108 -8.78 -7.52 0.06
CA ARG A 108 -10.00 -6.86 -0.42
C ARG A 108 -9.73 -5.59 -1.21
N ILE A 109 -8.78 -4.76 -0.80
CA ILE A 109 -8.60 -3.43 -1.40
C ILE A 109 -7.61 -3.48 -2.57
N GLN A 110 -6.38 -3.93 -2.32
CA GLN A 110 -5.31 -3.98 -3.32
C GLN A 110 -5.65 -4.81 -4.58
N PRO A 111 -6.37 -5.94 -4.51
CA PRO A 111 -6.77 -6.70 -5.71
C PRO A 111 -7.71 -5.94 -6.65
N GLN A 112 -8.36 -4.87 -6.18
CA GLN A 112 -9.23 -4.00 -6.98
C GLN A 112 -8.48 -2.85 -7.63
N PHE A 113 -7.18 -2.68 -7.37
CA PHE A 113 -6.39 -1.67 -8.06
C PHE A 113 -6.18 -2.14 -9.49
N ASP A 114 -6.79 -1.45 -10.44
CA ASP A 114 -6.72 -1.79 -11.86
C ASP A 114 -5.24 -1.88 -12.31
N ASP A 115 -4.88 -3.00 -12.95
CA ASP A 115 -3.63 -3.12 -13.73
C ASP A 115 -3.67 -2.29 -15.03
N ALA A 116 -4.82 -1.68 -15.33
CA ALA A 116 -5.14 -1.04 -16.61
C ALA A 116 -5.27 0.49 -16.48
N VAL A 117 -4.14 1.17 -16.25
CA VAL A 117 -3.93 2.57 -16.67
C VAL A 117 -2.53 2.71 -17.25
#